data_AF-A0A5F1ZVA8-F1
#
_entry.id   AF-A0A5F1ZVA8-F1
#
_cell.length_a   1.000
_cell.length_b   1.000
_cell.length_c   1.000
_cell.angle_alpha   90.00
_cell.angle_beta   90.00
_cell.angle_gamma   90.00
#
_symmetry.space_group_name_H-M   'P 1'
#
loop_
_entity.id
_entity.type
_entity.pdbx_description
1 polymer ?
#
loop_
_entity_poly.entity_id
_entity_poly.type
_entity_poly.pdbx_seq_one_letter_code
_entity_poly.pdbx_strand_id
1 'polypeptide(L)'
;MEGGDSLEATETQSPYFTRETSSSLLKEAPILSLKGITLTPICVCPKCGAESRTPWAKSRGRLRDWAAFLEEIRFVVCTNESCMTHFNPGYLLEFPTGTITLNKSNLFKAMVSWFEEFSGSPISLLEEGDTEFLRWDPFFRAVPNWADHIPIILFTNILRYTPPGDLEGILLGRKGIPVFGGFPIRWMI
;
A
#
# COMPACT_ATOMS: atom_id res chain seq x y z
N MET A 1 20.01 28.94 20.19
CA MET A 1 20.05 29.25 18.74
C MET A 1 21.28 28.57 18.23
N GLU A 2 21.28 27.58 17.34
CA GLU A 2 20.32 26.93 16.43
C GLU A 2 20.66 25.42 16.50
N GLY A 3 19.76 24.43 16.41
CA GLY A 3 18.74 24.28 15.37
C GLY A 3 19.34 23.50 14.21
N GLY A 4 19.15 22.17 14.17
CA GLY A 4 19.66 21.33 13.08
C GLY A 4 19.50 19.83 13.31
N ASP A 5 18.30 19.37 13.64
CA ASP A 5 17.92 17.96 13.49
C ASP A 5 17.97 17.59 12.01
N SER A 6 19.05 16.92 11.59
CA SER A 6 19.07 16.21 10.31
C SER A 6 18.39 14.84 10.48
N LEU A 7 17.07 14.89 10.64
CA LEU A 7 16.15 13.75 10.61
C LEU A 7 15.79 13.41 9.15
N GLU A 8 16.74 12.83 8.42
CA GLU A 8 16.43 12.21 7.11
C GLU A 8 16.97 10.78 7.07
N ALA A 9 16.28 9.88 7.78
CA ALA A 9 16.26 8.48 7.36
C ALA A 9 15.43 8.42 6.07
N THR A 10 16.08 8.52 4.91
CA THR A 10 15.46 8.28 3.60
C THR A 10 14.94 6.85 3.54
N GLU A 11 13.65 6.68 3.79
CA GLU A 11 12.98 5.40 3.73
C GLU A 11 12.66 5.05 2.27
N THR A 12 13.42 4.11 1.71
CA THR A 12 13.52 3.91 0.25
C THR A 12 12.66 2.79 -0.32
N GLN A 13 11.89 2.04 0.47
CA GLN A 13 11.22 0.84 -0.03
C GLN A 13 9.72 0.83 0.28
N SER A 14 8.93 1.23 -0.73
CA SER A 14 7.54 0.81 -0.86
C SER A 14 7.52 -0.63 -1.41
N PRO A 15 6.57 -1.49 -1.01
CA PRO A 15 6.34 -2.78 -1.67
C PRO A 15 5.86 -2.63 -3.12
N TYR A 16 5.55 -1.40 -3.55
CA TYR A 16 5.17 -1.06 -4.91
C TYR A 16 6.28 -0.27 -5.60
N PHE A 17 6.38 -0.43 -6.91
CA PHE A 17 7.01 0.58 -7.74
C PHE A 17 6.16 1.85 -7.66
N THR A 18 6.78 2.99 -7.46
CA THR A 18 6.08 4.28 -7.43
C THR A 18 6.51 5.11 -8.64
N ARG A 19 5.55 5.75 -9.30
CA ARG A 19 5.82 6.64 -10.43
C ARG A 19 4.98 7.90 -10.32
N GLU A 20 5.62 9.05 -10.49
CA GLU A 20 4.92 10.32 -10.69
C GLU A 20 4.39 10.36 -12.14
N THR A 21 3.09 10.58 -12.27
CA THR A 21 2.34 10.39 -13.52
C THR A 21 2.74 11.41 -14.59
N SER A 22 3.68 11.02 -15.46
CA SER A 22 3.93 11.72 -16.74
C SER A 22 4.47 10.84 -17.89
N SER A 23 4.71 9.53 -17.70
CA SER A 23 5.15 8.66 -18.80
C SER A 23 4.05 7.77 -19.36
N SER A 24 3.94 7.82 -20.68
CA SER A 24 2.96 7.15 -21.55
C SER A 24 2.65 5.71 -21.13
N LEU A 25 1.37 5.51 -20.80
CA LEU A 25 0.58 4.28 -20.86
C LEU A 25 1.22 3.02 -20.28
N LEU A 26 0.75 2.67 -19.09
CA LEU A 26 0.75 1.27 -18.66
C LEU A 26 0.07 0.42 -19.73
N LYS A 27 0.72 -0.69 -20.10
CA LYS A 27 0.17 -1.64 -21.09
C LYS A 27 -1.00 -2.45 -20.53
N GLU A 28 -1.08 -2.55 -19.20
CA GLU A 28 -2.11 -3.28 -18.46
C GLU A 28 -3.14 -2.32 -17.87
N ALA A 29 -4.39 -2.76 -17.80
CA ALA A 29 -5.43 -2.01 -17.10
C ALA A 29 -5.17 -2.04 -15.58
N PRO A 30 -5.47 -0.95 -14.85
CA PRO A 30 -5.35 -0.95 -13.40
C PRO A 30 -6.29 -1.99 -12.80
N ILE A 31 -5.84 -2.78 -11.83
CA ILE A 31 -6.66 -3.76 -11.10
C ILE A 31 -7.47 -3.07 -10.00
N LEU A 32 -6.89 -2.03 -9.38
CA LEU A 32 -7.54 -1.19 -8.40
C LEU A 32 -7.38 0.27 -8.80
N SER A 33 -8.48 1.03 -8.70
CA SER A 33 -8.50 2.48 -8.88
C SER A 33 -9.40 3.07 -7.80
N LEU A 34 -8.81 3.72 -6.82
CA LEU A 34 -9.52 4.27 -5.66
C LEU A 34 -9.02 5.68 -5.36
N LYS A 35 -9.95 6.64 -5.30
CA LYS A 35 -9.65 8.06 -5.00
C LYS A 35 -8.54 8.68 -5.87
N GLY A 36 -8.47 8.30 -7.16
CA GLY A 36 -7.44 8.78 -8.08
C GLY A 36 -6.06 8.12 -7.93
N ILE A 37 -5.97 7.07 -7.10
CA ILE A 37 -4.79 6.22 -6.94
C ILE A 37 -5.03 4.95 -7.73
N THR A 38 -4.08 4.60 -8.61
CA THR A 38 -4.19 3.43 -9.48
C THR A 38 -3.10 2.41 -9.15
N LEU A 39 -3.50 1.14 -9.05
CA LEU A 39 -2.61 0.00 -8.88
C LEU A 39 -2.67 -0.87 -10.13
N THR A 40 -1.53 -1.02 -10.78
CA THR A 40 -1.40 -1.73 -12.05
C THR A 40 -0.31 -2.79 -11.94
N PRO A 41 -0.55 -4.02 -12.40
CA PRO A 41 0.46 -5.07 -12.37
C PRO A 41 1.59 -4.78 -13.36
N ILE A 42 2.82 -5.10 -12.95
CA ILE A 42 4.02 -5.04 -13.79
C ILE A 42 4.45 -6.46 -14.10
N CYS A 43 4.42 -6.82 -15.38
CA CYS A 43 4.72 -8.15 -15.87
C CYS A 43 6.02 -8.20 -16.66
N VAL A 44 7.08 -7.56 -16.16
CA VAL A 44 8.43 -7.66 -16.73
C VAL A 44 9.13 -8.88 -16.14
N CYS A 45 9.56 -9.80 -16.99
CA CYS A 45 10.25 -11.01 -16.54
C CYS A 45 11.58 -10.64 -15.86
N PRO A 46 11.81 -11.03 -14.60
CA PRO A 46 13.04 -10.65 -13.89
C PRO A 46 14.30 -11.33 -14.45
N LYS A 47 14.15 -12.43 -15.21
CA LYS A 47 15.28 -13.19 -15.75
C LYS A 47 15.78 -12.66 -17.09
N CYS A 48 14.88 -12.29 -17.99
CA CYS A 48 15.23 -11.89 -19.37
C CYS A 48 14.75 -10.50 -19.76
N GLY A 49 14.07 -9.77 -18.87
CA GLY A 49 13.56 -8.41 -19.12
C GLY A 49 12.40 -8.35 -20.11
N ALA A 50 11.91 -9.48 -20.60
CA ALA A 50 10.81 -9.51 -21.57
C ALA A 50 9.51 -9.06 -20.92
N GLU A 51 8.78 -8.20 -21.62
CA GLU A 51 7.44 -7.78 -21.20
C GLU A 51 6.43 -8.91 -21.49
N SER A 52 5.77 -9.36 -20.43
CA SER A 52 4.67 -10.32 -20.47
C SER A 52 3.35 -9.59 -20.25
N ARG A 53 2.24 -10.23 -20.62
CA ARG A 53 0.89 -9.72 -20.31
C ARG A 53 0.34 -10.40 -19.07
N THR A 54 -0.55 -9.72 -18.37
CA THR A 54 -1.30 -10.36 -17.30
C THR A 54 -2.29 -11.36 -17.91
N PRO A 55 -2.47 -12.56 -17.33
CA PRO A 55 -3.55 -13.46 -17.73
C PRO A 55 -4.94 -13.01 -17.20
N TRP A 56 -5.13 -11.71 -16.94
CA TRP A 56 -6.31 -11.15 -16.28
C TRP A 56 -7.01 -10.11 -17.14
N ALA A 57 -8.27 -10.37 -17.54
CA ALA A 57 -9.04 -9.47 -18.40
C ALA A 57 -10.27 -8.84 -17.71
N LYS A 58 -10.51 -9.14 -16.43
CA LYS A 58 -11.76 -8.80 -15.72
C LYS A 58 -11.75 -7.43 -15.04
N SER A 59 -10.67 -6.65 -15.16
CA SER A 59 -10.48 -5.48 -14.29
C SER A 59 -11.49 -4.35 -14.56
N ARG A 60 -12.14 -3.87 -13.49
CA ARG A 60 -12.90 -2.62 -13.46
C ARG A 60 -12.34 -1.65 -12.42
N GLY A 61 -11.15 -1.89 -11.88
CA GLY A 61 -10.50 -1.03 -10.90
C GLY A 61 -11.15 -1.05 -9.52
N ARG A 62 -11.87 -2.12 -9.13
CA ARG A 62 -12.57 -2.19 -7.84
C ARG A 62 -11.79 -3.03 -6.83
N LEU A 63 -12.07 -2.84 -5.54
CA LEU A 63 -11.45 -3.63 -4.47
C LEU A 63 -11.72 -5.14 -4.59
N ARG A 64 -12.89 -5.54 -5.07
CA ARG A 64 -13.19 -6.95 -5.35
C ARG A 64 -12.33 -7.50 -6.50
N ASP A 65 -12.01 -6.68 -7.50
CA ASP A 65 -11.17 -7.11 -8.62
C ASP A 65 -9.73 -7.35 -8.15
N TRP A 66 -9.26 -6.55 -7.19
CA TRP A 66 -7.99 -6.76 -6.50
C TRP A 66 -7.93 -8.09 -5.76
N ALA A 67 -8.93 -8.38 -4.93
CA ALA A 67 -9.02 -9.63 -4.19
C ALA A 67 -9.03 -10.84 -5.15
N ALA A 68 -9.89 -10.80 -6.17
CA ALA A 68 -9.99 -11.85 -7.18
C ALA A 68 -8.68 -12.03 -7.96
N PHE A 69 -7.99 -10.94 -8.30
CA PHE A 69 -6.70 -11.02 -8.97
C PHE A 69 -5.65 -11.74 -8.12
N LEU A 70 -5.54 -11.41 -6.83
CA LEU A 70 -4.59 -12.07 -5.93
C LEU A 70 -4.88 -13.56 -5.76
N GLU A 71 -6.16 -13.96 -5.81
CA GLU A 71 -6.57 -15.36 -5.70
C GLU A 71 -6.27 -16.15 -6.98
N GLU A 72 -6.62 -15.58 -8.14
CA GLU A 72 -6.54 -16.26 -9.44
C GLU A 72 -5.13 -16.16 -10.07
N ILE A 73 -4.39 -15.05 -9.85
CA ILE A 73 -3.07 -14.80 -10.46
C ILE A 73 -1.97 -14.91 -9.41
N ARG A 74 -1.45 -16.13 -9.24
CA ARG A 74 -0.32 -16.41 -8.35
C ARG A 74 1.04 -16.17 -9.00
N PHE A 75 1.15 -16.49 -10.28
CA PHE A 75 2.38 -16.33 -11.07
C PHE A 75 2.05 -15.97 -12.51
N VAL A 76 3.00 -15.31 -13.17
CA VAL A 76 3.00 -15.01 -14.59
C VAL A 76 4.05 -15.89 -15.27
N VAL A 77 3.71 -16.44 -16.43
CA VAL A 77 4.66 -17.18 -17.28
C VAL A 77 5.31 -16.17 -18.23
N CYS A 78 6.64 -16.14 -18.29
CA CYS A 78 7.35 -15.32 -19.27
C CYS A 78 6.94 -15.70 -20.70
N THR A 79 6.53 -14.71 -21.49
CA THR A 79 6.10 -14.89 -22.90
C THR A 79 7.26 -15.17 -23.86
N ASN A 80 8.51 -14.97 -23.43
CA ASN A 80 9.68 -15.38 -24.21
C ASN A 80 9.84 -16.92 -24.13
N GLU A 81 9.62 -17.59 -25.26
CA GLU A 81 9.67 -19.05 -25.41
C GLU A 81 10.99 -19.68 -24.96
N SER A 82 12.11 -18.93 -25.06
CA SER A 82 13.42 -19.41 -24.58
C SER A 82 13.59 -19.31 -23.05
N CYS A 83 12.77 -18.48 -22.38
CA CYS A 83 12.90 -18.19 -20.96
C CYS A 83 11.89 -18.99 -20.12
N MET A 84 10.60 -18.92 -20.49
CA MET A 84 9.45 -19.63 -19.87
C MET A 84 9.44 -19.63 -18.32
N THR A 85 10.08 -18.65 -17.70
CA THR A 85 10.24 -18.60 -16.25
C THR A 85 8.94 -18.11 -15.61
N HIS A 86 8.53 -18.78 -14.53
CA HIS A 86 7.43 -18.35 -13.67
C HIS A 86 7.91 -17.29 -12.69
N PHE A 87 7.14 -16.22 -12.51
CA PHE A 87 7.47 -15.15 -11.56
C PHE A 87 6.22 -14.50 -10.98
N ASN A 88 6.34 -13.94 -9.78
CA ASN A 88 5.27 -13.15 -9.17
C ASN A 88 5.22 -11.76 -9.85
N PRO A 89 4.04 -11.24 -10.18
CA PRO A 89 3.93 -9.90 -10.74
C PRO A 89 4.41 -8.86 -9.73
N GLY A 90 5.16 -7.86 -10.22
CA GLY A 90 5.35 -6.61 -9.49
C GLY A 90 4.11 -5.73 -9.61
N TYR A 91 4.10 -4.58 -8.94
CA TYR A 91 2.96 -3.67 -8.97
C TYR A 91 3.43 -2.22 -9.04
N LEU A 92 2.86 -1.46 -9.96
CA LEU A 92 2.98 -0.01 -10.02
C LEU A 92 1.83 0.62 -9.25
N LEU A 93 2.17 1.48 -8.30
CA LEU A 93 1.23 2.33 -7.60
C LEU A 93 1.45 3.77 -8.05
N GLU A 94 0.43 4.37 -8.66
CA GLU A 94 0.46 5.73 -9.16
C GLU A 94 -0.45 6.63 -8.33
N PHE A 95 0.04 7.83 -8.05
CA PHE A 95 -0.66 8.81 -7.23
C PHE A 95 -0.84 10.12 -8.02
N PRO A 96 -1.77 11.00 -7.59
CA PRO A 96 -1.83 12.36 -8.07
C PRO A 96 -0.50 13.10 -7.84
N THR A 97 -0.12 13.96 -8.79
CA THR A 97 1.09 14.78 -8.72
C THR A 97 1.08 15.72 -7.50
N GLY A 98 2.26 15.98 -6.93
CA GLY A 98 2.41 16.88 -5.77
C GLY A 98 2.07 16.24 -4.41
N THR A 99 1.87 14.92 -4.34
CA THR A 99 1.61 14.25 -3.07
C THR A 99 2.90 14.10 -2.25
N ILE A 100 2.94 14.74 -1.07
CA ILE A 100 4.06 14.63 -0.13
C ILE A 100 4.18 13.20 0.36
N THR A 101 5.41 12.67 0.35
CA THR A 101 5.74 11.37 0.92
C THR A 101 6.16 11.54 2.38
N LEU A 102 5.49 10.82 3.28
CA LEU A 102 5.86 10.71 4.69
C LEU A 102 6.63 9.41 4.90
N ASN A 103 7.65 9.41 5.76
CA ASN A 103 8.20 8.16 6.28
C ASN A 103 7.18 7.48 7.22
N LYS A 104 7.38 6.20 7.54
CA LYS A 104 6.48 5.40 8.39
C LYS A 104 6.21 6.05 9.74
N SER A 105 7.21 6.63 10.40
CA SER A 105 7.05 7.24 11.73
C SER A 105 6.19 8.51 11.67
N ASN A 106 6.43 9.39 10.70
CA ASN A 106 5.63 10.61 10.48
C ASN A 106 4.22 10.26 10.01
N LEU A 107 4.08 9.25 9.14
CA LEU A 107 2.79 8.72 8.73
C LEU A 107 2.01 8.18 9.93
N PHE A 108 2.65 7.39 10.79
CA PHE A 108 2.01 6.84 11.98
C PHE A 108 1.51 7.94 12.92
N LYS A 109 2.34 8.96 13.21
CA LYS A 109 1.94 10.13 14.02
C LYS A 109 0.75 10.86 13.39
N ALA A 110 0.78 11.09 12.07
CA ALA A 110 -0.32 11.72 11.36
C ALA A 110 -1.60 10.88 11.37
N MET A 111 -1.48 9.55 11.26
CA MET A 111 -2.61 8.63 11.40
C MET A 111 -3.23 8.73 12.78
N VAL A 112 -2.45 8.56 13.85
CA VAL A 112 -2.95 8.63 15.23
C VAL A 112 -3.65 9.97 15.47
N SER A 113 -2.99 11.07 15.15
CA SER A 113 -3.57 12.41 15.31
C SER A 113 -4.91 12.55 14.58
N TRP A 114 -5.00 12.11 13.33
CA TRP A 114 -6.22 12.24 12.54
C TRP A 114 -7.36 11.37 13.10
N PHE A 115 -7.08 10.10 13.45
CA PHE A 115 -8.11 9.20 13.97
C PHE A 115 -8.60 9.64 15.37
N GLU A 116 -7.72 10.15 16.23
CA GLU A 116 -8.10 10.69 17.55
C GLU A 116 -8.96 11.95 17.41
N GLU A 117 -8.56 12.87 16.53
CA GLU A 117 -9.34 14.08 16.23
C GLU A 117 -10.71 13.74 15.66
N PHE A 118 -10.77 12.82 14.68
CA PHE A 118 -12.02 12.47 14.01
C PHE A 118 -12.98 11.67 14.91
N SER A 119 -12.46 10.77 15.74
CA SER A 119 -13.28 9.98 16.68
C SER A 119 -13.61 10.73 17.97
N GLY A 120 -12.87 11.80 18.29
CA GLY A 120 -13.00 12.55 19.54
C GLY A 120 -12.52 11.77 20.77
N SER A 121 -11.70 10.74 20.60
CA SER A 121 -11.20 9.89 21.70
C SER A 121 -9.78 9.39 21.43
N PRO A 122 -8.94 9.24 22.48
CA PRO A 122 -7.60 8.67 22.33
C PRO A 122 -7.66 7.23 21.83
N ILE A 123 -6.66 6.84 21.02
CA ILE A 123 -6.54 5.47 20.50
C ILE A 123 -5.63 4.66 21.42
N SER A 124 -6.16 3.56 21.95
CA SER A 124 -5.34 2.59 22.67
C SER A 124 -4.58 1.69 21.69
N LEU A 125 -3.29 1.97 21.51
CA LEU A 125 -2.41 1.31 20.55
C LEU A 125 -1.79 0.00 21.05
N LEU A 126 -1.82 -0.23 22.37
CA LEU A 126 -1.27 -1.43 23.01
C LEU A 126 -2.42 -2.30 23.50
N GLU A 127 -2.59 -3.48 22.89
CA GLU A 127 -3.46 -4.53 23.45
C GLU A 127 -2.65 -5.38 24.44
N GLU A 128 -3.31 -5.89 25.49
CA GLU A 128 -2.67 -6.77 26.49
C GLU A 128 -2.20 -8.07 25.84
N GLY A 129 -0.91 -8.38 25.99
CA GLY A 129 -0.29 -9.60 25.44
C GLY A 129 0.62 -9.28 24.26
N ASP A 130 1.90 -9.11 24.57
CA ASP A 130 3.07 -8.95 23.68
C ASP A 130 2.77 -8.94 22.17
N THR A 131 2.77 -7.75 21.57
CA THR A 131 2.71 -7.63 20.12
C THR A 131 3.93 -6.84 19.64
N GLU A 132 4.90 -7.54 19.05
CA GLU A 132 6.08 -6.96 18.40
C GLU A 132 5.73 -5.91 17.31
N PHE A 133 4.45 -5.85 16.90
CA PHE A 133 3.92 -5.06 15.80
C PHE A 133 2.57 -4.41 16.14
N LEU A 134 2.39 -3.17 15.69
CA LEU A 134 1.11 -2.45 15.78
C LEU A 134 0.06 -3.06 14.84
N ARG A 135 -1.21 -3.00 15.25
CA ARG A 135 -2.34 -3.50 14.47
C ARG A 135 -3.30 -2.39 14.06
N TRP A 136 -4.06 -2.65 13.00
CA TRP A 136 -5.09 -1.73 12.54
C TRP A 136 -6.38 -1.74 13.39
N ASP A 137 -6.60 -2.78 14.19
CA ASP A 137 -7.83 -2.96 14.97
C ASP A 137 -8.25 -1.74 15.80
N PRO A 138 -7.36 -1.03 16.52
CA PRO A 138 -7.73 0.17 17.26
C PRO A 138 -8.26 1.30 16.34
N PHE A 139 -7.66 1.48 15.17
CA PHE A 139 -8.08 2.48 14.19
C PHE A 139 -9.45 2.14 13.60
N PHE A 140 -9.70 0.86 13.28
CA PHE A 140 -11.01 0.42 12.79
C PHE A 140 -12.11 0.57 13.84
N ARG A 141 -11.80 0.34 15.12
CA ARG A 141 -12.74 0.60 16.22
C ARG A 141 -13.06 2.09 16.35
N ALA A 142 -12.06 2.96 16.20
CA ALA A 142 -12.23 4.40 16.30
C ALA A 142 -13.04 4.97 15.13
N VAL A 143 -12.72 4.57 13.89
CA VAL A 143 -13.39 5.06 12.67
C VAL A 143 -13.56 3.91 11.66
N PRO A 144 -14.68 3.16 11.70
CA PRO A 144 -14.90 2.00 10.83
C PRO A 144 -14.86 2.31 9.32
N ASN A 145 -15.37 3.48 8.91
CA ASN A 145 -15.40 3.93 7.51
C ASN A 145 -14.27 4.95 7.22
N TRP A 146 -13.11 4.81 7.87
CA TRP A 146 -12.01 5.77 7.76
C TRP A 146 -11.63 6.07 6.32
N ALA A 147 -11.66 5.05 5.46
CA ALA A 147 -11.24 5.14 4.07
C ALA A 147 -12.06 6.17 3.28
N ASP A 148 -13.32 6.44 3.66
CA ASP A 148 -14.17 7.44 3.01
C ASP A 148 -13.81 8.86 3.44
N HIS A 149 -13.43 9.05 4.71
CA HIS A 149 -13.28 10.36 5.34
C HIS A 149 -11.84 10.88 5.39
N ILE A 150 -10.84 10.00 5.32
CA ILE A 150 -9.46 10.38 5.52
C ILE A 150 -8.95 11.32 4.40
N PRO A 151 -8.12 12.33 4.73
CA PRO A 151 -7.50 13.19 3.72
C PRO A 151 -6.71 12.39 2.69
N ILE A 152 -6.79 12.81 1.42
CA ILE A 152 -6.18 12.07 0.31
C ILE A 152 -4.66 11.89 0.45
N ILE A 153 -3.97 12.87 1.03
CA ILE A 153 -2.53 12.80 1.28
C ILE A 153 -2.21 11.66 2.26
N LEU A 154 -2.98 11.55 3.34
CA LEU A 154 -2.79 10.54 4.36
C LEU A 154 -3.19 9.14 3.84
N PHE A 155 -4.31 9.06 3.12
CA PHE A 155 -4.75 7.86 2.41
C PHE A 155 -3.66 7.33 1.46
N THR A 156 -3.08 8.21 0.65
CA THR A 156 -2.01 7.89 -0.30
C THR A 156 -0.79 7.28 0.41
N ASN A 157 -0.35 7.91 1.49
CA ASN A 157 0.79 7.42 2.26
C ASN A 157 0.50 6.08 2.96
N ILE A 158 -0.73 5.86 3.44
CA ILE A 158 -1.16 4.55 3.96
C ILE A 158 -1.03 3.48 2.87
N LEU A 159 -1.57 3.73 1.68
CA LEU A 159 -1.50 2.76 0.58
C LEU A 159 -0.05 2.45 0.19
N ARG A 160 0.82 3.45 0.17
CA ARG A 160 2.24 3.29 -0.18
C ARG A 160 2.97 2.27 0.68
N TYR A 161 2.65 2.16 1.97
CA TYR A 161 3.30 1.25 2.90
C TYR A 161 2.48 0.01 3.26
N THR A 162 1.32 -0.16 2.62
CA THR A 162 0.46 -1.32 2.82
C THR A 162 0.89 -2.43 1.87
N PRO A 163 1.31 -3.62 2.35
CA PRO A 163 1.61 -4.74 1.45
C PRO A 163 0.41 -5.10 0.57
N PRO A 164 0.64 -5.56 -0.66
CA PRO A 164 -0.44 -5.97 -1.57
C PRO A 164 -1.47 -6.92 -0.91
N GLY A 165 -1.00 -7.93 -0.19
CA GLY A 165 -1.86 -8.92 0.47
C GLY A 165 -2.76 -8.36 1.58
N ASP A 166 -2.37 -7.24 2.20
CA ASP A 166 -3.09 -6.65 3.33
C ASP A 166 -4.09 -5.57 2.88
N LEU A 167 -3.94 -5.07 1.64
CA LEU A 167 -4.69 -3.93 1.11
C LEU A 167 -6.21 -4.11 1.18
N GLU A 168 -6.70 -5.29 0.77
CA GLU A 168 -8.13 -5.60 0.84
C GLU A 168 -8.63 -5.60 2.29
N GLY A 169 -7.87 -6.23 3.17
CA GLY A 169 -8.22 -6.32 4.57
C GLY A 169 -8.23 -4.96 5.26
N ILE A 170 -7.27 -4.09 4.95
CA ILE A 170 -7.21 -2.73 5.53
C ILE A 170 -8.37 -1.87 5.06
N LEU A 171 -8.69 -1.91 3.76
CA LEU A 171 -9.79 -1.14 3.19
C LEU A 171 -11.17 -1.65 3.61
N LEU A 172 -11.30 -2.92 4.00
CA LEU A 172 -12.53 -3.52 4.51
C LEU A 172 -12.63 -3.58 6.04
N GLY A 173 -11.61 -3.11 6.77
CA GLY A 173 -11.60 -3.14 8.24
C GLY A 173 -11.50 -4.55 8.85
N ARG A 174 -10.80 -5.47 8.20
CA ARG A 174 -10.61 -6.85 8.72
C ARG A 174 -9.66 -6.84 9.92
N LYS A 175 -10.01 -7.59 10.96
CA LYS A 175 -9.25 -7.66 12.22
C LYS A 175 -7.89 -8.34 12.07
N GLY A 176 -6.96 -7.99 12.95
CA GLY A 176 -5.66 -8.64 13.11
C GLY A 176 -4.60 -8.25 12.10
N ILE A 177 -4.82 -7.21 11.29
CA ILE A 177 -3.88 -6.82 10.24
C ILE A 177 -2.80 -5.92 10.83
N PRO A 178 -1.50 -6.21 10.57
CA PRO A 178 -0.43 -5.38 11.07
C PRO A 178 -0.32 -4.05 10.30
N VAL A 179 0.04 -3.00 11.01
CA VAL A 179 0.35 -1.70 10.41
C VAL A 179 1.67 -1.80 9.63
N PHE A 180 1.68 -1.25 8.41
CA PHE A 180 2.83 -1.25 7.49
C PHE A 180 3.46 -2.64 7.26
N GLY A 181 2.65 -3.70 7.23
CA GLY A 181 3.11 -5.07 7.00
C GLY A 181 3.89 -5.67 8.17
N GLY A 182 3.70 -5.16 9.38
CA GLY A 182 4.39 -5.65 10.58
C GLY A 182 5.76 -5.00 10.75
N PHE A 183 5.85 -3.70 10.47
CA PHE A 183 7.07 -2.98 10.81
C PHE A 183 7.20 -2.90 12.34
N PRO A 184 8.37 -3.20 12.94
CA PRO A 184 8.46 -3.31 14.40
C PRO A 184 8.25 -1.98 15.12
N ILE A 185 7.53 -2.01 16.25
CA ILE A 185 7.16 -0.82 17.01
C ILE A 185 8.37 0.00 17.45
N ARG A 186 9.47 -0.67 17.82
CA ARG A 186 10.72 -0.03 18.29
C ARG A 186 11.37 0.94 17.30
N TRP A 187 10.93 0.93 16.05
CA TRP A 187 11.43 1.83 15.00
C TRP A 187 10.44 2.95 14.65
N MET A 188 9.24 2.97 15.25
CA MET A 188 8.22 3.99 15.03
C MET A 188 8.15 5.04 16.14
N ILE A 189 8.56 4.67 17.36
CA ILE A 189 8.53 5.51 18.58
C ILE A 189 9.87 6.22 18.76
#